data_AF-A0A835HMS1-F1
#
_entry.id   AF-A0A835HMS1-F1
#
_cell.length_a   1.000
_cell.length_b   1.000
_cell.length_c   1.000
_cell.angle_alpha   90.00
_cell.angle_beta   90.00
_cell.angle_gamma   90.00
#
_symmetry.space_group_name_H-M   'P 1'
#
loop_
_entity.id
_entity.type
_entity.pdbx_description
1 polymer ?
#
loop_
_entity_poly.entity_id
_entity_poly.type
_entity_poly.pdbx_seq_one_letter_code
_entity_poly.pdbx_strand_id
1 'polypeptide(L)'
;MKFTVKALSNSSNGNGRARVGLLQLGNCPTPIETPSLLLSTRKALPVFIAHDLLPSLPSPDSHLLQVSPLHFLESPTPNAISSIGGLHKMVGLHKHCFVAEYMEIRPAEYMEMISSLKPNLWASLADEVPAWVGGKLALGAIVGGSSVEERIRCAQEVARRHVSVNRSSSSFIIWHCFRNDWYIYHLTLGGFALVFPLNRDERHISNSQLSDTGVTVQR
;
A
#
# COMPACT_ATOMS: atom_id res chain seq x y z
N MET A 1 1.02 -8.69 -14.14
CA MET A 1 0.98 -9.04 -12.71
C MET A 1 0.43 -10.45 -12.56
N LYS A 2 1.00 -11.27 -11.67
CA LYS A 2 0.49 -12.61 -11.33
C LYS A 2 0.44 -12.75 -9.81
N PHE A 3 -0.71 -13.08 -9.26
CA PHE A 3 -0.89 -13.33 -7.84
C PHE A 3 -1.16 -14.81 -7.60
N THR A 4 -0.46 -15.42 -6.66
CA THR A 4 -0.60 -16.83 -6.28
C THR A 4 -0.88 -16.93 -4.79
N VAL A 5 -2.03 -17.50 -4.44
CA VAL A 5 -2.41 -17.76 -3.04
C VAL A 5 -1.62 -18.98 -2.54
N LYS A 6 -0.89 -18.81 -1.43
CA LYS A 6 -0.15 -19.88 -0.74
C LYS A 6 -1.03 -20.59 0.28
N ALA A 7 -1.80 -19.83 1.06
CA ALA A 7 -2.71 -20.39 2.05
C ALA A 7 -3.89 -19.45 2.34
N LEU A 8 -4.96 -20.04 2.88
CA LEU A 8 -6.17 -19.38 3.33
C LEU A 8 -6.39 -19.77 4.79
N SER A 9 -6.73 -18.81 5.64
CA SER A 9 -7.13 -19.13 7.01
C SER A 9 -8.44 -19.89 7.02
N ASN A 10 -8.50 -21.01 7.74
CA ASN A 10 -9.76 -21.65 8.11
C ASN A 10 -10.05 -21.30 9.58
N SER A 11 -11.17 -20.63 9.84
CA SER A 11 -11.66 -20.45 11.21
C SER A 11 -12.38 -21.72 11.66
N SER A 12 -12.39 -22.04 12.96
CA SER A 12 -13.17 -23.15 13.53
C SER A 12 -14.65 -23.13 13.15
N ASN A 13 -15.18 -21.96 12.79
CA ASN A 13 -16.55 -21.76 12.32
C ASN A 13 -16.67 -21.61 10.79
N GLY A 14 -15.64 -21.97 10.02
CA GLY A 14 -15.61 -21.87 8.55
C GLY A 14 -15.45 -20.46 7.98
N ASN A 15 -15.39 -19.42 8.81
CA ASN A 15 -15.40 -18.01 8.39
C ASN A 15 -14.02 -17.34 8.23
N GLY A 16 -12.95 -18.12 8.07
CA GLY A 16 -11.63 -17.55 7.84
C GLY A 16 -11.51 -16.93 6.44
N ARG A 17 -11.03 -15.69 6.34
CA ARG A 17 -10.91 -14.94 5.06
C ARG A 17 -9.50 -14.38 4.79
N ALA A 18 -8.56 -14.60 5.70
CA ALA A 18 -7.19 -14.14 5.52
C ALA A 18 -6.50 -14.97 4.44
N ARG A 19 -5.81 -14.29 3.52
CA ARG A 19 -5.09 -14.89 2.40
C ARG A 19 -3.63 -14.51 2.51
N VAL A 20 -2.75 -15.48 2.36
CA VAL A 20 -1.31 -15.25 2.19
C VAL A 20 -0.90 -15.75 0.82
N GLY A 21 0.10 -15.12 0.23
CA GLY A 21 0.40 -15.32 -1.18
C GLY A 21 1.65 -14.62 -1.66
N LEU A 22 1.91 -14.76 -2.96
CA LEU A 22 3.01 -14.14 -3.68
C LEU A 22 2.47 -13.31 -4.82
N LEU A 23 2.95 -12.08 -4.92
CA LEU A 23 2.69 -11.19 -6.02
C LEU A 23 3.94 -11.04 -6.90
N GLN A 24 3.83 -11.46 -8.16
CA GLN A 24 4.86 -11.30 -9.18
C GLN A 24 4.52 -10.11 -10.09
N LEU A 25 5.43 -9.14 -10.15
CA LEU A 25 5.37 -7.97 -11.02
C LEU A 25 6.51 -8.07 -12.02
N GLY A 26 6.23 -7.90 -13.31
CA GLY A 26 7.25 -8.08 -14.37
C GLY A 26 8.44 -7.11 -14.27
N ASN A 27 8.27 -5.99 -13.56
CA ASN A 27 9.28 -4.95 -13.40
C ASN A 27 9.89 -4.94 -11.99
N CYS A 28 9.61 -5.94 -11.15
CA CYS A 28 10.21 -6.09 -9.82
C CYS A 28 11.15 -7.29 -9.82
N PRO A 29 12.36 -7.17 -9.23
CA PRO A 29 13.35 -8.24 -9.25
C PRO A 29 12.96 -9.43 -8.36
N THR A 30 12.17 -9.20 -7.31
CA THR A 30 11.74 -10.23 -6.36
C THR A 30 10.21 -10.29 -6.27
N PRO A 31 9.62 -11.49 -6.15
CA PRO A 31 8.22 -11.64 -5.76
C PRO A 31 7.95 -11.00 -4.41
N ILE A 32 6.76 -10.42 -4.24
CA ILE A 32 6.34 -9.77 -3.00
C ILE A 32 5.46 -10.72 -2.20
N GLU A 33 5.76 -10.94 -0.93
CA GLU A 33 4.89 -11.71 -0.04
C GLU A 33 3.69 -10.88 0.43
N THR A 34 2.52 -11.49 0.58
CA THR A 34 1.33 -10.82 1.13
C THR A 34 0.86 -11.53 2.40
N PRO A 35 0.45 -10.80 3.46
CA PRO A 35 0.45 -9.35 3.55
C PRO A 35 1.88 -8.78 3.69
N SER A 36 2.17 -7.66 3.02
CA SER A 36 3.44 -6.92 3.17
C SER A 36 3.19 -5.52 3.71
N LEU A 37 4.25 -4.87 4.19
CA LEU A 37 4.21 -3.46 4.56
C LEU A 37 4.50 -2.61 3.32
N LEU A 38 3.78 -1.50 3.17
CA LEU A 38 4.04 -0.48 2.17
C LEU A 38 4.54 0.77 2.88
N LEU A 39 5.82 1.10 2.68
CA LEU A 39 6.48 2.21 3.35
C LEU A 39 6.10 3.52 2.68
N SER A 40 5.59 4.47 3.47
CA SER A 40 5.22 5.80 3.00
C SER A 40 6.46 6.59 2.64
N THR A 41 6.47 7.15 1.43
CA THR A 41 7.53 8.04 0.98
C THR A 41 6.98 9.41 0.62
N ARG A 42 7.87 10.41 0.61
CA ARG A 42 7.58 11.69 -0.03
C ARG A 42 8.09 11.69 -1.46
N LYS A 43 9.33 12.13 -1.65
CA LYS A 43 10.01 12.13 -2.95
C LYS A 43 10.70 10.79 -3.21
N ALA A 44 9.94 9.70 -3.11
CA ALA A 44 10.38 8.31 -3.33
C ALA A 44 11.42 7.75 -2.34
N LEU A 45 11.68 8.45 -1.23
CA LEU A 45 12.44 7.95 -0.09
C LEU A 45 11.57 8.00 1.18
N PRO A 46 11.63 6.99 2.06
CA PRO A 46 10.96 7.04 3.36
C PRO A 46 11.47 8.20 4.19
N VAL A 47 10.58 8.82 4.97
CA VAL A 47 10.96 9.94 5.82
C VAL A 47 11.85 9.43 6.95
N PHE A 48 12.95 10.13 7.23
CA PHE A 48 13.93 9.79 8.27
C PHE A 48 14.74 8.51 8.05
N ILE A 49 14.69 7.91 6.86
CA ILE A 49 15.53 6.77 6.49
C ILE A 49 16.35 7.16 5.27
N ALA A 50 17.66 7.31 5.48
CA ALA A 50 18.59 7.57 4.39
C ALA A 50 18.74 6.33 3.51
N HIS A 51 19.17 6.54 2.25
CA HIS A 51 19.27 5.47 1.24
C HIS A 51 20.13 4.29 1.69
N ASP A 52 21.24 4.59 2.36
CA ASP A 52 22.21 3.65 2.93
C ASP A 52 21.66 2.85 4.12
N LEU A 53 20.61 3.35 4.78
CA LEU A 53 19.93 2.68 5.88
C LEU A 53 18.78 1.79 5.41
N LEU A 54 18.30 1.92 4.16
CA LEU A 54 17.21 1.08 3.66
C LEU A 54 17.53 -0.43 3.70
N PRO A 55 18.75 -0.90 3.36
CA PRO A 55 19.11 -2.31 3.48
C PRO A 55 19.10 -2.84 4.92
N SER A 56 19.12 -1.96 5.93
CA SER A 56 19.04 -2.37 7.35
C SER A 56 17.63 -2.73 7.80
N LEU A 57 16.61 -2.37 7.01
CA LEU A 57 15.23 -2.70 7.30
C LEU A 57 14.97 -4.20 7.08
N PRO A 58 14.01 -4.79 7.82
CA PRO A 58 13.65 -6.21 7.66
C PRO A 58 13.33 -6.54 6.19
N SER A 59 14.09 -7.47 5.61
CA SER A 59 13.88 -7.98 4.25
C SER A 59 13.11 -9.31 4.33
N PRO A 60 12.13 -9.57 3.43
CA PRO A 60 11.80 -8.81 2.22
C PRO A 60 10.73 -7.71 2.39
N ASP A 61 10.22 -7.50 3.61
CA ASP A 61 9.02 -6.70 3.87
C ASP A 61 9.18 -5.20 3.60
N SER A 62 10.41 -4.69 3.49
CA SER A 62 10.75 -3.28 3.28
C SER A 62 10.91 -2.85 1.82
N HIS A 63 10.73 -3.74 0.85
CA HIS A 63 11.00 -3.45 -0.57
C HIS A 63 9.88 -2.69 -1.29
N LEU A 64 8.73 -2.47 -0.66
CA LEU A 64 7.61 -1.73 -1.25
C LEU A 64 7.52 -0.31 -0.71
N LEU A 65 7.56 0.64 -1.64
CA LEU A 65 7.54 2.06 -1.35
C LEU A 65 6.29 2.71 -1.96
N GLN A 66 5.42 3.28 -1.13
CA GLN A 66 4.31 4.12 -1.59
C GLN A 66 4.85 5.46 -2.06
N VAL A 67 4.40 5.91 -3.23
CA VAL A 67 4.72 7.24 -3.74
C VAL A 67 3.42 7.96 -4.08
N SER A 68 3.29 9.21 -3.66
CA SER A 68 2.23 10.08 -4.17
C SER A 68 2.79 10.98 -5.27
N PRO A 69 2.20 10.97 -6.49
CA PRO A 69 2.54 11.94 -7.53
C PRO A 69 2.40 13.40 -7.08
N LEU A 70 1.55 13.66 -6.08
CA LEU A 70 1.34 14.99 -5.50
C LEU A 70 2.66 15.61 -5.01
N HIS A 71 3.55 14.78 -4.44
CA HIS A 71 4.84 15.23 -3.90
C HIS A 71 5.84 15.73 -4.96
N PHE A 72 5.49 15.59 -6.24
CA PHE A 72 6.34 15.96 -7.38
C PHE A 72 5.76 17.08 -8.23
N LEU A 73 4.53 17.56 -7.95
CA LEU A 73 3.90 18.60 -8.75
C LEU A 73 4.71 19.91 -8.77
N GLU A 74 5.30 20.28 -7.64
CA GLU A 74 6.11 21.50 -7.55
C GLU A 74 7.50 21.32 -8.17
N SER A 75 8.16 20.19 -7.89
CA SER A 75 9.50 19.86 -8.37
C SER A 75 9.95 18.47 -7.87
N PRO A 76 10.75 17.70 -8.63
CA PRO A 76 11.20 17.97 -10.00
C PRO A 76 10.10 17.83 -11.06
N THR A 77 10.26 18.52 -12.20
CA THR A 77 9.27 18.51 -13.28
C THR A 77 9.13 17.12 -13.93
N PRO A 78 7.96 16.76 -14.48
CA PRO A 78 7.76 15.47 -15.15
C PRO A 78 8.84 15.19 -16.22
N ASN A 79 9.17 16.19 -17.04
CA ASN A 79 10.19 16.10 -18.08
C ASN A 79 11.59 15.80 -17.51
N ALA A 80 11.96 16.39 -16.37
CA ALA A 80 13.23 16.12 -15.71
C ALA A 80 13.28 14.68 -15.14
N ILE A 81 12.17 14.21 -14.54
CA ILE A 81 12.07 12.82 -14.05
C ILE A 81 12.17 11.83 -15.23
N SER A 82 11.49 12.14 -16.33
CA SER A 82 11.47 11.32 -17.54
C SER A 82 12.85 11.25 -18.21
N SER A 83 13.60 12.36 -18.25
CA SER A 83 14.96 12.41 -18.81
C SER A 83 15.97 11.62 -17.97
N ILE A 84 15.83 11.62 -16.64
CA ILE A 84 16.58 10.73 -15.73
C ILE A 84 16.20 9.26 -15.96
N GLY A 85 14.96 9.00 -16.37
CA GLY A 85 14.44 7.69 -16.72
C GLY A 85 13.53 7.07 -15.65
N GLY A 86 12.90 7.88 -14.80
CA GLY A 86 11.91 7.46 -13.80
C GLY A 86 12.47 7.28 -12.39
N LEU A 87 11.59 6.92 -11.45
CA LEU A 87 11.86 6.89 -10.01
C LEU A 87 13.07 6.04 -9.64
N HIS A 88 13.13 4.81 -10.15
CA HIS A 88 14.21 3.86 -9.83
C HIS A 88 15.61 4.43 -10.09
N LYS A 89 15.78 5.17 -11.20
CA LYS A 89 17.05 5.82 -11.54
C LYS A 89 17.26 7.10 -10.73
N MET A 90 16.21 7.89 -10.55
CA MET A 90 16.27 9.16 -9.83
C MET A 90 16.71 9.00 -8.37
N VAL A 91 16.24 7.98 -7.66
CA VAL A 91 16.62 7.73 -6.26
C VAL A 91 17.64 6.59 -6.08
N GLY A 92 18.14 6.01 -7.18
CA GLY A 92 19.12 4.91 -7.12
C GLY A 92 18.61 3.64 -6.42
N LEU A 93 17.29 3.38 -6.45
CA LEU A 93 16.65 2.22 -5.79
C LEU A 93 16.16 1.20 -6.82
N HIS A 94 17.10 0.49 -7.45
CA HIS A 94 16.79 -0.49 -8.49
C HIS A 94 16.17 -1.80 -7.98
N LYS A 95 16.31 -2.08 -6.68
CA LYS A 95 15.80 -3.31 -6.05
C LYS A 95 14.45 -3.14 -5.36
N HIS A 96 13.93 -1.91 -5.29
CA HIS A 96 12.67 -1.59 -4.64
C HIS A 96 11.56 -1.47 -5.67
N CYS A 97 10.32 -1.66 -5.21
CA CYS A 97 9.12 -1.51 -6.02
C CYS A 97 8.34 -0.29 -5.53
N PHE A 98 8.08 0.63 -6.46
CA PHE A 98 7.25 1.80 -6.23
C PHE A 98 5.79 1.52 -6.55
N VAL A 99 4.92 1.85 -5.62
CA VAL A 99 3.46 1.80 -5.77
C VAL A 99 2.94 3.23 -5.72
N ALA A 100 2.43 3.75 -6.84
CA ALA A 100 1.87 5.08 -6.89
C ALA A 100 0.40 5.07 -6.44
N GLU A 101 0.07 5.95 -5.50
CA GLU A 101 -1.31 6.17 -5.05
C GLU A 101 -1.85 7.49 -5.61
N TYR A 102 -3.15 7.52 -5.88
CA TYR A 102 -3.85 8.71 -6.31
C TYR A 102 -4.34 9.52 -5.10
N MET A 103 -4.13 10.83 -5.14
CA MET A 103 -4.67 11.76 -4.15
C MET A 103 -4.88 13.12 -4.81
N GLU A 104 -6.13 13.59 -4.93
CA GLU A 104 -6.53 14.97 -5.30
C GLU A 104 -5.68 15.67 -6.39
N ILE A 105 -5.47 15.02 -7.54
CA ILE A 105 -4.76 15.58 -8.70
C ILE A 105 -5.67 15.54 -9.92
N ARG A 106 -5.57 16.52 -10.82
CA ARG A 106 -6.33 16.48 -12.08
C ARG A 106 -5.93 15.25 -12.90
N PRO A 107 -6.88 14.53 -13.54
CA PRO A 107 -6.57 13.29 -14.27
C PRO A 107 -5.41 13.41 -15.26
N ALA A 108 -5.38 14.48 -16.06
CA ALA A 108 -4.31 14.73 -17.02
C ALA A 108 -2.92 14.83 -16.36
N GLU A 109 -2.82 15.58 -15.25
CA GLU A 109 -1.56 15.76 -14.51
C GLU A 109 -1.14 14.46 -13.83
N TYR A 110 -2.09 13.71 -13.26
CA TYR A 110 -1.81 12.41 -12.68
C TYR A 110 -1.24 11.46 -13.73
N MET A 111 -1.84 11.40 -14.91
CA MET A 111 -1.38 10.52 -15.99
C MET A 111 -0.01 10.94 -16.53
N GLU A 112 0.25 12.24 -16.69
CA GLU A 112 1.57 12.77 -17.05
C GLU A 112 2.62 12.37 -16.00
N MET A 113 2.31 12.54 -14.71
CA MET A 113 3.20 12.15 -13.63
C MET A 113 3.46 10.65 -13.61
N ILE A 114 2.44 9.80 -13.73
CA ILE A 114 2.62 8.34 -13.78
C ILE A 114 3.52 7.93 -14.95
N SER A 115 3.35 8.55 -16.12
CA SER A 115 4.19 8.30 -17.30
C SER A 115 5.66 8.65 -17.08
N SER A 116 5.92 9.71 -16.30
CA SER A 116 7.26 10.21 -16.00
C SER A 116 7.93 9.44 -14.87
N LEU A 117 7.19 9.17 -13.78
CA LEU A 117 7.65 8.45 -12.60
C LEU A 117 7.96 6.98 -12.89
N LYS A 118 7.19 6.34 -13.80
CA LYS A 118 7.31 4.92 -14.16
C LYS A 118 7.30 3.99 -12.92
N PRO A 119 6.29 4.06 -12.05
CA PRO A 119 6.17 3.17 -10.90
C PRO A 119 5.87 1.73 -11.35
N ASN A 120 6.10 0.75 -10.48
CA ASN A 120 5.86 -0.67 -10.76
C ASN A 120 4.37 -1.01 -10.68
N LEU A 121 3.64 -0.33 -9.80
CA LEU A 121 2.19 -0.42 -9.63
C LEU A 121 1.63 0.98 -9.45
N TRP A 122 0.38 1.19 -9.86
CA TRP A 122 -0.31 2.45 -9.58
C TRP A 122 -1.83 2.28 -9.50
N ALA A 123 -2.49 3.13 -8.72
CA ALA A 123 -3.94 3.13 -8.61
C ALA A 123 -4.58 3.84 -9.80
N SER A 124 -5.55 3.22 -10.48
CA SER A 124 -6.28 3.89 -11.55
C SER A 124 -7.19 4.97 -10.98
N LEU A 125 -7.48 5.99 -11.79
CA LEU A 125 -8.55 6.93 -11.49
C LEU A 125 -9.89 6.19 -11.61
N ALA A 126 -10.88 6.55 -10.77
CA ALA A 126 -12.17 5.88 -10.76
C ALA A 126 -12.89 6.01 -12.13
N ASP A 127 -12.76 7.18 -12.75
CA ASP A 127 -13.50 7.56 -13.96
C ASP A 127 -12.66 7.48 -15.24
N GLU A 128 -11.33 7.30 -15.13
CA GLU A 128 -10.42 7.26 -16.28
C GLU A 128 -9.42 6.11 -16.16
N VAL A 129 -9.44 5.20 -17.14
CA VAL A 129 -8.36 4.25 -17.39
C VAL A 129 -7.91 4.45 -18.83
N PRO A 130 -6.76 5.11 -19.08
CA PRO A 130 -6.34 5.39 -20.44
C PRO A 130 -6.06 4.10 -21.23
N ALA A 131 -6.53 4.06 -22.46
CA ALA A 131 -6.43 2.89 -23.35
C ALA A 131 -4.98 2.47 -23.70
N TRP A 132 -4.00 3.38 -23.55
CA TRP A 132 -2.58 3.11 -23.82
C TRP A 132 -1.85 2.45 -22.65
N VAL A 133 -2.48 2.34 -21.48
CA VAL A 133 -1.93 1.57 -20.35
C VAL A 133 -2.07 0.11 -20.72
N GLY A 134 -1.03 -0.44 -21.35
CA GLY A 134 -0.91 -1.86 -21.62
C GLY A 134 -1.23 -2.64 -20.34
N GLY A 135 -2.42 -3.24 -20.31
CA GLY A 135 -3.03 -3.79 -19.11
C GLY A 135 -2.11 -4.81 -18.46
N LYS A 136 -1.56 -4.47 -17.28
CA LYS A 136 -0.83 -5.39 -16.39
C LYS A 136 -0.39 -4.78 -15.05
N LEU A 137 -0.43 -3.45 -14.84
CA LEU A 137 0.17 -2.77 -13.67
C LEU A 137 -0.73 -1.73 -12.96
N ALA A 138 -1.95 -1.50 -13.46
CA ALA A 138 -2.91 -0.61 -12.81
C ALA A 138 -3.85 -1.40 -11.87
N LEU A 139 -4.01 -0.89 -10.65
CA LEU A 139 -4.96 -1.38 -9.64
C LEU A 139 -6.26 -0.60 -9.76
N GLY A 140 -7.37 -1.29 -9.99
CA GLY A 140 -8.68 -0.64 -10.11
C GLY A 140 -9.18 -0.11 -8.75
N ALA A 141 -9.58 1.16 -8.69
CA ALA A 141 -10.21 1.72 -7.51
C ALA A 141 -11.69 1.32 -7.44
N ILE A 142 -12.08 0.60 -6.38
CA ILE A 142 -13.50 0.41 -6.07
C ILE A 142 -13.99 1.69 -5.39
N VAL A 143 -15.17 2.23 -5.69
CA VAL A 143 -15.76 3.40 -5.00
C VAL A 143 -17.19 3.06 -4.54
N GLY A 144 -17.90 4.00 -3.91
CA GLY A 144 -19.28 3.81 -3.43
C GLY A 144 -19.53 4.16 -1.97
N GLY A 145 -18.50 4.62 -1.24
CA GLY A 145 -18.66 5.14 0.12
C GLY A 145 -19.21 4.10 1.11
N SER A 146 -20.25 4.46 1.87
CA SER A 146 -20.90 3.54 2.81
C SER A 146 -21.94 2.63 2.16
N SER A 147 -22.42 2.93 0.94
CA SER A 147 -23.41 2.08 0.25
C SER A 147 -22.79 0.76 -0.18
N VAL A 148 -23.47 -0.35 0.15
CA VAL A 148 -23.01 -1.69 -0.23
C VAL A 148 -23.27 -1.92 -1.71
N GLU A 149 -24.42 -1.47 -2.20
CA GLU A 149 -24.89 -1.61 -3.57
C GLU A 149 -23.95 -0.90 -4.54
N GLU A 150 -23.57 0.34 -4.23
CA GLU A 150 -22.63 1.10 -5.05
C GLU A 150 -21.24 0.47 -5.09
N ARG A 151 -20.77 -0.09 -3.96
CA ARG A 151 -19.49 -0.79 -3.90
C ARG A 151 -19.50 -2.10 -4.69
N ILE A 152 -20.62 -2.82 -4.69
CA ILE A 152 -20.81 -4.02 -5.51
C ILE A 152 -20.84 -3.65 -6.99
N ARG A 153 -21.63 -2.62 -7.36
CA ARG A 153 -21.72 -2.12 -8.73
C ARG A 153 -20.34 -1.72 -9.26
N CYS A 154 -19.61 -0.90 -8.51
CA CYS A 154 -18.27 -0.48 -8.89
C CYS A 154 -17.29 -1.67 -8.99
N ALA A 155 -17.33 -2.62 -8.05
CA ALA A 155 -16.48 -3.82 -8.12
C ALA A 155 -16.75 -4.68 -9.35
N GLN A 156 -18.01 -4.79 -9.78
CA GLN A 156 -18.37 -5.50 -11.01
C GLN A 156 -17.87 -4.77 -12.26
N GLU A 157 -18.05 -3.44 -12.33
CA GLU A 157 -17.56 -2.63 -13.45
C GLU A 157 -16.04 -2.66 -13.58
N VAL A 158 -15.34 -2.49 -12.46
CA VAL A 158 -13.88 -2.51 -12.43
C VAL A 158 -13.38 -3.91 -12.85
N ALA A 159 -14.03 -5.00 -12.41
CA ALA A 159 -13.68 -6.36 -12.79
C ALA A 159 -13.88 -6.68 -14.29
N ARG A 160 -14.73 -5.93 -14.99
CA ARG A 160 -14.89 -6.04 -16.45
C ARG A 160 -13.75 -5.35 -17.22
N ARG A 161 -13.05 -4.41 -16.60
CA ARG A 161 -11.91 -3.70 -17.20
C ARG A 161 -10.64 -4.57 -17.09
N HIS A 162 -9.71 -4.44 -18.04
CA HIS A 162 -8.40 -5.13 -18.02
C HIS A 162 -7.41 -4.58 -16.97
N VAL A 163 -7.91 -4.19 -15.80
CA VAL A 163 -7.12 -3.79 -14.62
C VAL A 163 -7.04 -4.96 -13.64
N SER A 164 -6.03 -4.97 -12.77
CA SER A 164 -5.97 -6.00 -11.72
C SER A 164 -6.97 -5.63 -10.63
N VAL A 165 -7.99 -6.47 -10.41
CA VAL A 165 -9.11 -6.21 -9.50
C VAL A 165 -9.19 -7.28 -8.43
N ASN A 166 -9.29 -6.87 -7.17
CA ASN A 166 -9.68 -7.75 -6.07
C ASN A 166 -10.88 -7.11 -5.37
N ARG A 167 -11.97 -7.88 -5.22
CA ARG A 167 -13.28 -7.40 -4.75
C ARG A 167 -13.21 -6.95 -3.29
N SER A 168 -13.02 -5.65 -3.05
CA SER A 168 -13.43 -4.96 -1.81
C SER A 168 -13.27 -3.45 -2.00
N SER A 169 -14.40 -2.76 -2.09
CA SER A 169 -14.70 -1.42 -1.56
C SER A 169 -13.54 -0.42 -1.31
N SER A 170 -13.44 0.66 -2.09
CA SER A 170 -12.80 1.96 -1.72
C SER A 170 -11.36 1.93 -1.24
N SER A 171 -10.39 2.00 -2.17
CA SER A 171 -8.96 2.18 -1.82
C SER A 171 -8.34 1.06 -0.95
N PHE A 172 -9.10 -0.01 -0.68
CA PHE A 172 -8.71 -1.08 0.24
C PHE A 172 -7.83 -2.19 -0.39
N ILE A 173 -7.56 -2.19 -1.70
CA ILE A 173 -6.73 -3.23 -2.35
C ILE A 173 -5.27 -3.10 -1.92
N ILE A 174 -4.78 -1.85 -1.74
CA ILE A 174 -3.53 -1.62 -1.01
C ILE A 174 -3.70 -2.22 0.38
N TRP A 175 -4.68 -1.80 1.18
CA TRP A 175 -4.86 -2.28 2.56
C TRP A 175 -4.92 -3.80 2.79
N HIS A 176 -5.55 -4.58 1.90
CA HIS A 176 -5.70 -6.03 2.11
C HIS A 176 -4.43 -6.83 1.82
N CYS A 177 -3.60 -6.36 0.88
CA CYS A 177 -2.31 -7.01 0.55
C CYS A 177 -1.12 -6.28 1.16
N PHE A 178 -1.28 -4.98 1.43
CA PHE A 178 -0.25 -4.01 1.80
C PHE A 178 -0.74 -3.11 2.94
N ARG A 179 -0.14 -3.21 4.13
CA ARG A 179 -0.44 -2.26 5.21
C ARG A 179 0.37 -0.99 5.00
N ASN A 180 -0.28 0.17 5.07
CA ASN A 180 0.42 1.45 5.05
C ASN A 180 1.05 1.73 6.42
N ASP A 181 2.31 2.17 6.44
CA ASP A 181 3.06 2.51 7.65
C ASP A 181 2.77 3.91 8.22
N TRP A 182 1.78 4.64 7.70
CA TRP A 182 1.39 6.00 8.12
C TRP A 182 1.32 6.15 9.65
N TYR A 183 0.82 5.13 10.34
CA TYR A 183 0.75 5.11 11.80
C TYR A 183 2.15 5.16 12.45
N ILE A 184 3.10 4.35 11.96
CA ILE A 184 4.50 4.34 12.42
C ILE A 184 5.15 5.70 12.10
N TYR A 185 4.88 6.26 10.92
CA TYR A 185 5.35 7.58 10.53
C TYR A 185 4.85 8.69 11.47
N HIS A 186 3.57 8.70 11.85
CA HIS A 186 3.02 9.71 12.76
C HIS A 186 3.56 9.59 14.19
N LEU A 187 3.78 8.37 14.67
CA LEU A 187 4.43 8.15 15.95
C LEU A 187 5.86 8.70 15.94
N THR A 188 6.61 8.44 14.86
CA THR A 188 7.99 8.92 14.70
C THR A 188 8.04 10.44 14.66
N LEU A 189 7.12 11.09 13.92
CA LEU A 189 6.98 12.55 13.92
C LEU A 189 6.68 13.12 15.30
N GLY A 190 5.89 12.41 16.11
CA GLY A 190 5.59 12.79 17.48
C GLY A 190 6.70 12.48 18.48
N GLY A 191 7.80 11.85 18.06
CA GLY A 191 8.88 11.42 18.96
C GLY A 191 8.55 10.18 19.81
N PHE A 192 7.56 9.39 19.39
CA PHE A 192 7.12 8.18 20.08
C PHE A 192 7.67 6.90 19.42
N ALA A 193 7.88 5.86 20.22
CA ALA A 193 8.32 4.54 19.77
C ALA A 193 7.27 3.47 20.05
N LEU A 194 7.16 2.50 19.14
CA LEU A 194 6.34 1.31 19.36
C LEU A 194 7.06 0.31 20.26
N VAL A 195 6.44 -0.04 21.39
CA VAL A 195 7.03 -0.93 22.41
C VAL A 195 6.15 -2.13 22.75
N PHE A 196 5.04 -2.33 22.02
CA PHE A 196 4.15 -3.45 22.31
C PHE A 196 4.75 -4.78 21.81
N PRO A 197 4.62 -5.88 22.58
CA PRO A 197 5.12 -7.18 22.17
C PRO A 197 4.29 -7.74 21.00
N LEU A 198 4.97 -8.28 19.98
CA LEU A 198 4.34 -8.95 18.85
C LEU A 198 4.05 -10.44 19.13
N ASN A 199 4.85 -11.08 19.97
CA ASN A 199 4.59 -12.44 20.42
C ASN A 199 3.53 -12.40 21.52
N ARG A 200 2.30 -12.79 21.17
CA ARG A 200 1.36 -13.32 22.16
C ARG A 200 1.82 -14.73 22.51
N ASP A 201 2.78 -14.84 23.42
CA ASP A 201 2.81 -16.04 24.23
C ASP A 201 1.48 -16.06 24.99
N GLU A 202 0.74 -17.16 24.85
CA GLU A 202 -0.55 -17.38 25.50
C GLU A 202 -0.40 -17.18 27.00
N ARG A 203 -0.69 -15.97 27.49
CA ARG A 203 -0.96 -15.76 28.90
C ARG A 203 -2.25 -16.51 29.19
N HIS A 204 -2.10 -17.72 29.71
CA HIS A 204 -3.15 -18.47 30.39
C HIS A 204 -3.93 -17.49 31.27
N ILE A 205 -5.18 -17.23 30.89
CA ILE A 205 -6.10 -16.40 31.67
C ILE A 205 -6.44 -17.23 32.91
N SER A 206 -5.69 -17.06 33.99
CA SER A 206 -6.20 -17.38 35.33
C SER A 206 -7.19 -16.28 35.70
N ASN A 207 -8.48 -16.62 35.63
CA ASN A 207 -9.66 -15.92 36.14
C ASN A 207 -9.36 -14.69 37.02
N SER A 208 -9.43 -13.49 36.43
CA SER A 208 -9.64 -12.27 37.20
C SER A 208 -11.10 -11.85 37.07
N GLN A 209 -11.89 -12.14 38.11
CA GLN A 209 -13.20 -11.51 38.29
C GLN A 209 -13.02 -9.99 38.33
N LEU A 210 -13.76 -9.29 37.47
CA LEU A 210 -13.79 -7.83 37.42
C LEU A 210 -14.56 -7.33 38.64
N SER A 211 -13.88 -6.79 39.65
CA SER A 211 -14.51 -5.98 40.70
C SER A 211 -14.50 -4.52 40.27
N ASP A 212 -15.70 -4.02 39.99
CA ASP A 212 -15.99 -2.65 39.59
C ASP A 212 -15.78 -1.70 40.77
N THR A 213 -14.62 -1.05 40.85
CA THR A 213 -14.43 0.14 41.70
C THR A 213 -13.55 1.13 40.94
N GLY A 214 -14.18 2.21 40.47
CA GLY A 214 -13.50 3.34 39.85
C GLY A 214 -12.60 4.08 40.85
N VAL A 215 -11.41 4.45 40.40
CA VAL A 215 -10.51 5.33 41.15
C VAL A 215 -10.30 6.62 40.37
N THR A 216 -10.77 7.70 40.98
CA THR A 216 -10.61 9.10 40.58
C THR A 216 -9.13 9.49 40.58
N VAL A 217 -8.68 10.13 39.50
CA VAL A 217 -7.35 10.77 39.41
C VAL A 217 -7.40 12.12 40.13
N GLN A 218 -6.55 12.31 41.16
CA GLN A 218 -6.23 13.64 41.69
C GLN A 218 -4.85 14.09 41.17
N ARG A 219 -4.77 15.41 40.91
CA ARG A 219 -3.62 16.17 40.44
C ARG A 219 -2.42 16.08 41.37
#